data_AF-A0A848J8K0-F1
#
_entry.id   AF-A0A848J8K0-F1
#
_cell.length_a   1.000
_cell.length_b   1.000
_cell.length_c   1.000
_cell.angle_alpha   90.00
_cell.angle_beta   90.00
_cell.angle_gamma   90.00
#
_symmetry.space_group_name_H-M   'P 1'
#
loop_
_entity.id
_entity.type
_entity.pdbx_description
1 polymer ?
#
loop_
_entity_poly.entity_id
_entity_poly.type
_entity_poly.pdbx_seq_one_letter_code
_entity_poly.pdbx_strand_id
1 'polypeptide(L)'
;MSNTKSEFLEKFESAWREVFNPDLINQESLLSKYTNSTLWTNYVLKESDLVNNICEKFDLRHRPEEYKIDIVFAPNKNLSEISSLVSSEEFFPPSYSIILEHENNIKDCWREMSKLTHYKARLKVLVCYKDYNESIPKEDITNEYLEDFKSIVRESNTHYCENPETEYLMIIGQRNKEGLHWRFDSFSVKDI
;
A
#
# COMPACT_ATOMS: atom_id res chain seq x y z
N MET A 1 -4.01 3.08 -25.94
CA MET A 1 -3.95 1.61 -25.80
C MET A 1 -4.64 1.26 -24.50
N SER A 2 -5.46 0.22 -24.46
CA SER A 2 -6.15 -0.21 -23.24
C SER A 2 -5.11 -0.63 -22.20
N ASN A 3 -4.94 0.15 -21.12
CA ASN A 3 -4.14 -0.23 -19.95
C ASN A 3 -4.87 -1.40 -19.27
N THR A 4 -4.56 -2.61 -19.71
CA THR A 4 -5.03 -3.81 -19.03
C THR A 4 -4.23 -3.89 -17.74
N LYS A 5 -4.93 -3.80 -16.61
CA LYS A 5 -4.36 -3.89 -15.28
C LYS A 5 -3.60 -5.21 -15.16
N SER A 6 -2.43 -5.21 -14.53
CA SER A 6 -1.69 -6.47 -14.37
C SER A 6 -2.48 -7.43 -13.49
N GLU A 7 -2.33 -8.73 -13.76
CA GLU A 7 -2.85 -9.79 -12.89
C GLU A 7 -2.37 -9.62 -11.45
N PHE A 8 -1.17 -9.06 -11.26
CA PHE A 8 -0.56 -8.82 -9.96
C PHE A 8 -1.31 -7.76 -9.15
N LEU A 9 -1.68 -6.64 -9.79
CA LEU A 9 -2.51 -5.59 -9.21
C LEU A 9 -3.92 -6.09 -8.90
N GLU A 10 -4.57 -6.76 -9.85
CA GLU A 10 -5.93 -7.30 -9.66
C GLU A 10 -6.00 -8.26 -8.48
N LYS A 11 -4.99 -9.11 -8.33
CA LYS A 11 -4.87 -10.04 -7.22
C LYS A 11 -4.68 -9.35 -5.87
N PHE A 12 -3.92 -8.25 -5.82
CA PHE A 12 -3.76 -7.47 -4.59
C PHE A 12 -5.07 -6.79 -4.21
N GLU A 13 -5.76 -6.17 -5.18
CA GLU A 13 -7.05 -5.53 -4.92
C GLU A 13 -8.12 -6.51 -4.48
N SER A 14 -8.14 -7.72 -5.04
CA SER A 14 -8.97 -8.81 -4.55
C SER A 14 -8.67 -9.12 -3.08
N ALA A 15 -7.40 -9.26 -2.70
CA ALA A 15 -7.00 -9.50 -1.31
C ALA A 15 -7.47 -8.38 -0.37
N TRP A 16 -7.35 -7.12 -0.80
CA TRP A 16 -7.80 -5.96 -0.04
C TRP A 16 -9.33 -5.97 0.15
N ARG A 17 -10.08 -6.16 -0.93
CA ARG A 17 -11.55 -6.09 -0.92
C ARG A 17 -12.20 -7.23 -0.14
N GLU A 18 -11.57 -8.39 -0.07
CA GLU A 18 -12.04 -9.51 0.74
C GLU A 18 -12.03 -9.19 2.25
N VAL A 19 -11.07 -8.38 2.70
CA VAL A 19 -10.94 -7.98 4.12
C VAL A 19 -11.69 -6.70 4.42
N PHE A 20 -11.59 -5.70 3.55
CA PHE A 20 -12.11 -4.35 3.78
C PHE A 20 -13.35 -4.07 2.94
N ASN A 21 -14.47 -4.71 3.30
CA ASN A 21 -15.76 -4.37 2.72
C ASN A 21 -16.33 -3.05 3.30
N PRO A 22 -17.27 -2.39 2.59
CA PRO A 22 -17.81 -1.11 3.05
C PRO A 22 -18.52 -1.14 4.41
N ASP A 23 -19.09 -2.30 4.75
CA ASP A 23 -19.84 -2.50 5.99
C ASP A 23 -18.93 -2.76 7.20
N LEU A 24 -17.61 -2.87 6.99
CA LEU A 24 -16.66 -3.23 8.03
C LEU A 24 -16.77 -2.32 9.27
N ILE A 25 -16.88 -1.01 9.05
CA ILE A 25 -16.96 -0.02 10.13
C ILE A 25 -18.36 0.12 10.76
N ASN A 26 -19.35 -0.64 10.30
CA ASN A 26 -20.67 -0.69 10.95
C ASN A 26 -20.60 -1.48 12.27
N GLN A 27 -19.52 -2.23 12.49
CA GLN A 27 -19.19 -2.82 13.78
C GLN A 27 -18.60 -1.77 14.70
N GLU A 28 -19.26 -1.50 15.84
CA GLU A 28 -18.86 -0.46 16.80
C GLU A 28 -17.40 -0.62 17.28
N SER A 29 -16.96 -1.88 17.46
CA SER A 29 -15.57 -2.21 17.81
C SER A 29 -14.58 -1.74 16.75
N LEU A 30 -14.89 -1.85 15.46
CA LEU A 30 -14.01 -1.42 14.37
C LEU A 30 -14.08 0.08 14.13
N LEU A 31 -15.24 0.69 14.36
CA LEU A 31 -15.38 2.14 14.32
C LEU A 31 -14.46 2.82 15.35
N SER A 32 -14.43 2.33 16.59
CA SER A 32 -13.55 2.88 17.62
C SER A 32 -12.07 2.80 17.24
N LYS A 33 -11.65 1.69 16.60
CA LYS A 33 -10.29 1.55 16.05
C LYS A 33 -10.04 2.54 14.93
N TYR A 34 -10.96 2.67 13.97
CA TYR A 34 -10.83 3.60 12.83
C TYR A 34 -10.60 5.05 13.28
N THR A 35 -11.28 5.49 14.34
CA THR A 35 -11.11 6.86 14.87
C THR A 35 -9.80 7.11 15.62
N ASN A 36 -8.96 6.09 15.79
CA ASN A 36 -7.67 6.18 16.46
C ASN A 36 -6.57 5.65 15.52
N SER A 37 -5.71 6.54 15.01
CA SER A 37 -4.68 6.20 14.02
C SER A 37 -3.80 5.01 14.42
N THR A 38 -3.42 4.91 15.71
CA THR A 38 -2.57 3.81 16.17
C THR A 38 -3.33 2.48 16.15
N LEU A 39 -4.56 2.47 16.66
CA LEU A 39 -5.39 1.27 16.66
C LEU A 39 -5.80 0.84 15.24
N TRP A 40 -6.04 1.80 14.36
CA TRP A 40 -6.39 1.51 12.97
C TRP A 40 -5.21 0.93 12.19
N THR A 41 -4.02 1.52 12.29
CA THR A 41 -2.81 0.95 11.69
C THR A 41 -2.52 -0.45 12.24
N ASN A 42 -2.63 -0.65 13.56
CA ASN A 42 -2.45 -1.97 14.16
C ASN A 42 -3.47 -2.99 13.63
N TYR A 43 -4.73 -2.57 13.49
CA TYR A 43 -5.77 -3.41 12.94
C TYR A 43 -5.48 -3.80 11.48
N VAL A 44 -5.18 -2.83 10.62
CA VAL A 44 -4.92 -3.08 9.19
C VAL A 44 -3.71 -3.99 9.01
N LEU A 45 -2.60 -3.71 9.70
CA LEU A 45 -1.32 -4.38 9.45
C LEU A 45 -1.08 -5.65 10.28
N LYS A 46 -1.76 -5.84 11.42
CA LYS A 46 -1.45 -6.93 12.36
C LYS A 46 -2.65 -7.78 12.77
N GLU A 47 -3.85 -7.20 12.89
CA GLU A 47 -5.02 -7.94 13.39
C GLU A 47 -5.98 -8.42 12.30
N SER A 48 -6.04 -7.72 11.17
CA SER A 48 -6.87 -8.12 10.03
C SER A 48 -6.23 -9.27 9.26
N ASP A 49 -7.05 -10.01 8.51
CA ASP A 49 -6.57 -11.10 7.65
C ASP A 49 -5.83 -10.60 6.40
N LEU A 50 -5.65 -9.29 6.21
CA LEU A 50 -5.03 -8.72 5.00
C LEU A 50 -3.65 -9.34 4.73
N VAL A 51 -2.79 -9.34 5.73
CA VAL A 51 -1.40 -9.80 5.59
C VAL A 51 -1.35 -11.29 5.28
N ASN A 52 -2.17 -12.09 5.95
CA ASN A 52 -2.27 -13.53 5.70
C ASN A 52 -2.82 -13.80 4.29
N ASN A 53 -3.88 -13.10 3.88
CA ASN A 53 -4.48 -13.21 2.55
C ASN A 53 -3.47 -12.84 1.43
N ILE A 54 -2.66 -11.80 1.63
CA ILE A 54 -1.59 -11.45 0.69
C ILE A 54 -0.54 -12.58 0.65
N CYS A 55 -0.09 -13.06 1.80
CA CYS A 55 0.91 -14.13 1.86
C CYS A 55 0.42 -15.41 1.15
N GLU A 56 -0.82 -15.82 1.38
CA GLU A 56 -1.40 -17.01 0.77
C GLU A 56 -1.63 -16.85 -0.73
N LYS A 57 -2.26 -15.75 -1.16
CA LYS A 57 -2.54 -15.52 -2.58
C LYS A 57 -1.25 -15.47 -3.37
N PHE A 58 -0.21 -14.81 -2.88
CA PHE A 58 1.02 -14.59 -3.64
C PHE A 58 2.14 -15.59 -3.36
N ASP A 59 1.94 -16.55 -2.45
CA ASP A 59 2.99 -17.44 -1.92
C ASP A 59 4.22 -16.67 -1.40
N LEU A 60 3.94 -15.71 -0.52
CA LEU A 60 4.92 -14.81 0.08
C LEU A 60 5.02 -15.00 1.59
N ARG A 61 6.08 -14.44 2.15
CA ARG A 61 6.25 -14.17 3.57
C ARG A 61 6.28 -12.66 3.76
N HIS A 62 6.04 -12.20 4.99
CA HIS A 62 6.07 -10.77 5.31
C HIS A 62 7.05 -10.47 6.44
N ARG A 63 7.47 -9.21 6.51
CA ARG A 63 8.13 -8.63 7.69
C ARG A 63 7.57 -7.24 7.97
N PRO A 64 7.14 -6.94 9.21
CA PRO A 64 6.71 -5.60 9.59
C PRO A 64 7.91 -4.68 9.85
N GLU A 65 7.71 -3.38 9.62
CA GLU A 65 8.61 -2.28 10.02
C GLU A 65 10.06 -2.43 9.50
N GLU A 66 10.23 -2.96 8.28
CA GLU A 66 11.55 -3.18 7.67
C GLU A 66 12.06 -1.90 6.97
N TYR A 67 13.18 -1.34 7.46
CA TYR A 67 13.78 -0.10 6.96
C TYR A 67 12.83 1.10 6.81
N LYS A 68 11.93 1.28 7.80
CA LYS A 68 10.90 2.33 7.85
C LYS A 68 9.72 2.15 6.88
N ILE A 69 9.69 1.03 6.15
CA ILE A 69 8.50 0.57 5.44
C ILE A 69 7.61 -0.18 6.42
N ASP A 70 6.32 0.15 6.47
CA ASP A 70 5.38 -0.47 7.40
C ASP A 70 5.31 -2.00 7.26
N ILE A 71 5.28 -2.51 6.03
CA ILE A 71 5.35 -3.94 5.77
C ILE A 71 5.93 -4.28 4.39
N VAL A 72 6.77 -5.31 4.37
CA VAL A 72 7.36 -5.86 3.14
C VAL A 72 6.94 -7.30 2.94
N PHE A 73 6.77 -7.71 1.67
CA PHE A 73 6.45 -9.08 1.28
C PHE A 73 7.45 -9.59 0.25
N ALA A 74 7.97 -10.80 0.47
CA ALA A 74 8.91 -11.44 -0.43
C ALA A 74 8.81 -12.97 -0.35
N PRO A 75 9.28 -13.70 -1.39
CA PRO A 75 9.37 -15.15 -1.34
C PRO A 75 10.21 -15.59 -0.13
N ASN A 76 9.90 -16.74 0.46
CA ASN A 76 10.55 -17.21 1.69
C ASN A 76 12.10 -17.15 1.64
N LYS A 77 12.68 -17.57 0.51
CA LYS A 77 14.14 -17.53 0.25
C LYS A 77 14.77 -16.14 0.38
N ASN A 78 14.00 -15.08 0.16
CA ASN A 78 14.47 -13.69 0.22
C ASN A 78 14.35 -13.09 1.64
N LEU A 79 13.58 -13.71 2.55
CA LEU A 79 13.47 -13.27 3.95
C LEU A 79 14.32 -14.12 4.90
N SER A 80 14.63 -15.37 4.54
CA SER A 80 15.32 -16.35 5.39
C SER A 80 16.83 -16.14 5.55
N GLU A 81 17.44 -15.18 4.85
CA GLU A 81 18.91 -14.95 4.90
C GLU A 81 19.34 -13.77 5.79
N ILE A 82 18.40 -13.08 6.43
CA ILE A 82 18.65 -11.74 7.01
C ILE A 82 19.34 -11.78 8.38
N SER A 83 19.30 -12.90 9.11
CA SER A 83 19.96 -12.99 10.42
C SER A 83 21.42 -13.46 10.38
N SER A 84 21.94 -13.94 9.23
CA SER A 84 23.23 -14.65 9.20
C SER A 84 24.25 -14.14 8.19
N LEU A 85 23.93 -13.16 7.34
CA LEU A 85 24.88 -12.68 6.32
C LEU A 85 24.81 -11.16 6.15
N VAL A 86 26.00 -10.56 6.18
CA VAL A 86 26.38 -9.21 5.70
C VAL A 86 26.59 -8.13 6.78
N SER A 87 27.83 -7.65 6.82
CA SER A 87 28.31 -6.45 7.51
C SER A 87 27.66 -5.18 6.97
N SER A 88 27.46 -4.22 7.86
CA SER A 88 26.55 -3.06 7.79
C SER A 88 26.82 -1.96 6.73
N GLU A 89 27.27 -2.25 5.51
CA GLU A 89 27.48 -1.21 4.47
C GLU A 89 26.86 -1.52 3.10
N GLU A 90 26.43 -2.76 2.81
CA GLU A 90 25.93 -3.15 1.48
C GLU A 90 24.67 -4.04 1.53
N PHE A 91 23.81 -3.90 2.54
CA PHE A 91 22.59 -4.71 2.62
C PHE A 91 21.41 -4.04 1.91
N PHE A 92 21.03 -4.60 0.75
CA PHE A 92 19.75 -4.37 0.08
C PHE A 92 19.07 -5.73 -0.14
N PRO A 93 17.85 -5.97 0.38
CA PRO A 93 17.15 -7.22 0.11
C PRO A 93 16.92 -7.39 -1.40
N PRO A 94 17.28 -8.56 -1.98
CA PRO A 94 17.52 -8.69 -3.41
C PRO A 94 16.26 -8.69 -4.29
N SER A 95 15.05 -8.65 -3.73
CA SER A 95 13.79 -8.37 -4.46
C SER A 95 12.58 -8.47 -3.54
N TYR A 96 12.04 -7.32 -3.11
CA TYR A 96 10.68 -7.32 -2.57
C TYR A 96 9.69 -7.57 -3.70
N SER A 97 8.65 -8.37 -3.40
CA SER A 97 7.52 -8.52 -4.33
C SER A 97 6.52 -7.40 -4.12
N ILE A 98 6.21 -7.09 -2.85
CA ILE A 98 5.31 -6.01 -2.48
C ILE A 98 5.93 -5.23 -1.33
N ILE A 99 5.86 -3.91 -1.38
CA ILE A 99 6.06 -3.04 -0.21
C ILE A 99 4.80 -2.21 -0.01
N LEU A 100 4.43 -1.97 1.24
CA LEU A 100 3.19 -1.27 1.59
C LEU A 100 3.46 -0.27 2.71
N GLU A 101 3.00 0.97 2.50
CA GLU A 101 2.92 2.01 3.53
C GLU A 101 1.45 2.34 3.84
N HIS A 102 1.17 2.63 5.10
CA HIS A 102 -0.16 2.94 5.63
C HIS A 102 -0.14 4.29 6.34
N GLU A 103 -0.88 5.26 5.81
CA GLU A 103 -0.98 6.60 6.38
C GLU A 103 -2.43 6.94 6.71
N ASN A 104 -2.72 7.27 7.96
CA ASN A 104 -4.08 7.63 8.40
C ASN A 104 -4.55 9.00 7.90
N ASN A 105 -3.65 9.85 7.38
CA ASN A 105 -3.96 11.19 6.91
C ASN A 105 -3.45 11.45 5.49
N ILE A 106 -4.37 11.66 4.55
CA ILE A 106 -4.03 11.98 3.15
C ILE A 106 -3.07 13.18 3.00
N LYS A 107 -3.05 14.12 3.95
CA LYS A 107 -2.15 15.30 3.88
C LYS A 107 -0.68 14.94 4.12
N ASP A 108 -0.42 13.82 4.78
CA ASP A 108 0.94 13.38 5.15
C ASP A 108 1.48 12.28 4.22
N CYS A 109 0.63 11.72 3.34
CA CYS A 109 0.96 10.53 2.57
C CYS A 109 2.03 10.73 1.48
N TRP A 110 2.39 11.98 1.14
CA TRP A 110 3.52 12.28 0.27
C TRP A 110 4.86 11.80 0.85
N ARG A 111 5.00 11.83 2.19
CA ARG A 111 6.19 11.32 2.89
C ARG A 111 6.33 9.81 2.69
N GLU A 112 5.22 9.11 2.79
CA GLU A 112 5.14 7.66 2.61
C GLU A 112 5.37 7.26 1.15
N MET A 113 4.78 8.00 0.20
CA MET A 113 5.11 7.84 -1.22
C MET A 113 6.60 8.01 -1.49
N SER A 114 7.23 9.00 -0.85
CA SER A 114 8.66 9.25 -0.98
C SER A 114 9.49 8.07 -0.44
N LYS A 115 9.09 7.44 0.67
CA LYS A 115 9.78 6.22 1.14
C LYS A 115 9.67 5.08 0.13
N LEU A 116 8.49 4.87 -0.45
CA LEU A 116 8.26 3.83 -1.46
C LEU A 116 9.21 3.98 -2.66
N THR A 117 9.57 5.20 -3.07
CA THR A 117 10.48 5.39 -4.21
C THR A 117 11.93 4.97 -3.95
N HIS A 118 12.36 4.83 -2.69
CA HIS A 118 13.73 4.47 -2.33
C HIS A 118 13.99 2.95 -2.37
N TYR A 119 12.95 2.13 -2.41
CA TYR A 119 13.07 0.67 -2.39
C TYR A 119 12.56 0.05 -3.68
N LYS A 120 13.24 -0.99 -4.17
CA LYS A 120 12.79 -1.74 -5.35
C LYS A 120 11.75 -2.79 -4.94
N ALA A 121 10.63 -2.81 -5.64
CA ALA A 121 9.60 -3.84 -5.50
C ALA A 121 8.84 -3.96 -6.81
N ARG A 122 8.18 -5.10 -7.06
CA ARG A 122 7.29 -5.25 -8.22
C ARG A 122 6.02 -4.41 -8.07
N LEU A 123 5.46 -4.39 -6.87
CA LEU A 123 4.30 -3.60 -6.50
C LEU A 123 4.61 -2.73 -5.28
N LYS A 124 4.28 -1.45 -5.37
CA LYS A 124 4.40 -0.48 -4.28
C LYS A 124 3.01 0.03 -3.93
N VAL A 125 2.58 -0.17 -2.70
CA VAL A 125 1.22 0.15 -2.26
C VAL A 125 1.27 1.28 -1.25
N LEU A 126 0.49 2.33 -1.51
CA LEU A 126 0.22 3.37 -0.53
C LEU A 126 -1.27 3.33 -0.16
N VAL A 127 -1.55 3.06 1.10
CA VAL A 127 -2.90 3.16 1.67
C VAL A 127 -3.01 4.46 2.44
N CYS A 128 -4.02 5.26 2.14
CA CYS A 128 -4.25 6.53 2.83
C CYS A 128 -5.74 6.84 3.02
N TYR A 129 -6.06 7.77 3.92
CA TYR A 129 -7.45 8.06 4.29
C TYR A 129 -7.79 9.54 4.19
N LYS A 130 -8.97 9.82 3.63
CA LYS A 130 -9.60 11.14 3.64
C LYS A 130 -10.48 11.33 4.86
N ASP A 131 -10.67 12.60 5.23
CA ASP A 131 -11.62 12.99 6.26
C ASP A 131 -13.05 12.52 5.95
N TYR A 132 -13.82 12.29 7.00
CA TYR A 132 -15.23 11.93 6.91
C TYR A 132 -16.01 12.96 6.08
N ASN A 133 -16.83 12.48 5.15
CA ASN A 133 -17.65 13.36 4.33
C ASN A 133 -19.02 12.71 4.04
N GLU A 134 -20.09 13.28 4.59
CA GLU A 134 -21.46 12.78 4.43
C GLU A 134 -22.02 12.93 3.01
N SER A 135 -21.45 13.89 2.27
CA SER A 135 -21.97 14.39 1.01
C SER A 135 -21.41 13.68 -0.21
N ILE A 136 -20.40 12.83 -0.03
CA ILE A 136 -19.70 12.15 -1.13
C ILE A 136 -20.31 10.75 -1.35
N PRO A 137 -20.97 10.52 -2.50
CA PRO A 137 -21.32 9.17 -2.96
C PRO A 137 -20.08 8.30 -3.13
N LYS A 138 -20.25 6.98 -3.06
CA LYS A 138 -19.19 5.98 -3.25
C LYS A 138 -18.34 6.21 -4.53
N GLU A 139 -18.95 6.72 -5.59
CA GLU A 139 -18.35 6.90 -6.91
C GLU A 139 -17.46 8.17 -7.03
N ASP A 140 -17.57 9.08 -6.05
CA ASP A 140 -17.01 10.43 -6.14
C ASP A 140 -15.75 10.63 -5.28
N ILE A 141 -15.18 9.56 -4.70
CA ILE A 141 -13.86 9.68 -4.07
C ILE A 141 -12.87 10.08 -5.15
N THR A 142 -12.30 11.27 -5.06
CA THR A 142 -11.27 11.74 -5.99
C THR A 142 -9.88 11.44 -5.47
N ASN A 143 -8.90 11.35 -6.36
CA ASN A 143 -7.48 11.33 -6.00
C ASN A 143 -6.79 12.56 -6.61
N GLU A 144 -6.88 13.68 -5.90
CA GLU A 144 -6.26 14.94 -6.33
C GLU A 144 -4.73 14.91 -6.26
N TYR A 145 -4.16 13.95 -5.54
CA TYR A 145 -2.72 13.82 -5.32
C TYR A 145 -2.03 12.89 -6.32
N LEU A 146 -2.79 12.20 -7.19
CA LEU A 146 -2.22 11.22 -8.12
C LEU A 146 -1.08 11.81 -8.98
N GLU A 147 -1.27 13.02 -9.51
CA GLU A 147 -0.26 13.69 -10.33
C GLU A 147 0.95 14.16 -9.52
N ASP A 148 0.75 14.55 -8.25
CA ASP A 148 1.86 14.86 -7.34
C ASP A 148 2.69 13.62 -7.07
N PHE A 149 2.08 12.46 -6.84
CA PHE A 149 2.81 11.21 -6.62
C PHE A 149 3.54 10.73 -7.86
N LYS A 150 2.92 10.81 -9.04
CA LYS A 150 3.64 10.56 -10.31
C LYS A 150 4.85 11.48 -10.44
N SER A 151 4.74 12.74 -10.01
CA SER A 151 5.85 13.70 -10.01
C SER A 151 6.95 13.30 -9.03
N ILE A 152 6.62 12.86 -7.80
CA ILE A 152 7.59 12.32 -6.84
C ILE A 152 8.34 11.12 -7.41
N VAL A 153 7.62 10.18 -8.04
CA VAL A 153 8.25 9.00 -8.66
C VAL A 153 9.15 9.41 -9.82
N ARG A 154 8.69 10.32 -10.69
CA ARG A 154 9.49 10.83 -11.81
C ARG A 154 10.77 11.50 -11.33
N GLU A 155 10.69 12.37 -10.33
CA GLU A 155 11.85 13.04 -9.75
C GLU A 155 12.80 12.05 -9.09
N SER A 156 12.29 11.11 -8.30
CA SER A 156 13.11 10.09 -7.66
C SER A 156 13.83 9.21 -8.68
N ASN A 157 13.16 8.86 -9.78
CA ASN A 157 13.75 8.05 -10.87
C ASN A 157 14.94 8.72 -11.57
N THR A 158 15.08 10.04 -11.50
CA THR A 158 16.27 10.74 -12.03
C THR A 158 17.53 10.45 -11.22
N HIS A 159 17.38 10.05 -9.95
CA HIS A 159 18.47 9.75 -9.03
C HIS A 159 18.59 8.24 -8.73
N TYR A 160 17.46 7.53 -8.67
CA TYR A 160 17.35 6.12 -8.34
C TYR A 160 16.47 5.41 -9.38
N CYS A 161 17.09 4.87 -10.42
CA CYS A 161 16.35 4.25 -11.52
C CYS A 161 15.54 3.02 -11.04
N GLU A 162 14.22 3.14 -11.12
CA GLU A 162 13.27 2.07 -10.85
C GLU A 162 13.11 1.13 -12.07
N ASN A 163 12.67 -0.11 -11.83
CA ASN A 163 12.29 -1.01 -12.90
C ASN A 163 11.08 -0.44 -13.67
N PRO A 164 11.13 -0.34 -15.02
CA PRO A 164 9.98 0.09 -15.82
C PRO A 164 8.70 -0.73 -15.62
N GLU A 165 8.81 -1.96 -15.11
CA GLU A 165 7.68 -2.84 -14.81
C GLU A 165 7.14 -2.68 -13.39
N THR A 166 7.75 -1.82 -12.57
CA THR A 166 7.25 -1.52 -11.22
C THR A 166 5.91 -0.80 -11.32
N GLU A 167 4.95 -1.33 -10.57
CA GLU A 167 3.60 -0.78 -10.45
C GLU A 167 3.41 -0.08 -9.11
N TYR A 168 2.71 1.04 -9.14
CA TYR A 168 2.26 1.77 -7.97
C TYR A 168 0.76 1.62 -7.84
N LEU A 169 0.29 1.24 -6.65
CA LEU A 169 -1.11 1.16 -6.30
C LEU A 169 -1.41 2.11 -5.15
N MET A 170 -2.38 2.98 -5.38
CA MET A 170 -2.91 3.90 -4.41
C MET A 170 -4.29 3.47 -3.97
N ILE A 171 -4.47 3.33 -2.66
CA ILE A 171 -5.74 2.97 -2.05
C ILE A 171 -6.17 4.12 -1.15
N ILE A 172 -7.24 4.80 -1.51
CA ILE A 172 -7.82 5.89 -0.71
C ILE A 172 -9.08 5.37 -0.04
N GLY A 173 -9.05 5.29 1.29
CA GLY A 173 -10.23 5.07 2.13
C GLY A 173 -10.93 6.38 2.45
N GLN A 174 -12.25 6.43 2.31
CA GLN A 174 -13.04 7.55 2.80
C GLN A 174 -14.33 7.06 3.44
N ARG A 175 -14.57 7.52 4.67
CA ARG A 175 -15.79 7.22 5.40
C ARG A 175 -16.89 8.23 5.06
N ASN A 176 -18.10 7.73 4.89
CA ASN A 176 -19.33 8.52 4.86
C ASN A 176 -20.40 7.87 5.76
N LYS A 177 -21.66 8.32 5.65
CA LYS A 177 -22.80 7.79 6.41
C LYS A 177 -23.12 6.31 6.11
N GLU A 178 -22.72 5.80 4.95
CA GLU A 178 -23.04 4.45 4.47
C GLU A 178 -21.94 3.43 4.80
N GLY A 179 -20.73 3.89 5.12
CA GLY A 179 -19.62 3.00 5.42
C GLY A 179 -18.25 3.57 5.05
N LEU A 180 -17.28 2.68 4.94
CA LEU A 180 -15.91 2.98 4.50
C LEU A 180 -15.72 2.58 3.05
N HIS A 181 -15.57 3.55 2.17
CA HIS A 181 -15.46 3.33 0.73
C HIS A 181 -14.02 3.46 0.26
N TRP A 182 -13.70 2.79 -0.85
CA TRP A 182 -12.33 2.64 -1.32
C TRP A 182 -12.20 3.01 -2.79
N ARG A 183 -11.25 3.90 -3.09
CA ARG A 183 -10.77 4.19 -4.44
C ARG A 183 -9.41 3.53 -4.66
N PHE A 184 -9.23 3.01 -5.87
CA PHE A 184 -8.00 2.38 -6.31
C PHE A 184 -7.52 3.08 -7.58
N ASP A 185 -6.35 3.69 -7.52
CA ASP A 185 -5.67 4.24 -8.69
C ASP A 185 -4.32 3.55 -8.83
N SER A 186 -3.94 3.19 -10.05
CA SER A 186 -2.65 2.55 -10.31
C SER A 186 -1.96 3.19 -11.51
N PHE A 187 -0.63 3.20 -11.47
CA PHE A 187 0.22 3.63 -12.58
C PHE A 187 1.52 2.85 -12.56
N SER A 188 2.16 2.72 -13.72
CA SER A 188 3.51 2.16 -13.84
C SER A 188 4.54 3.25 -14.11
N VAL A 189 5.81 2.92 -13.92
CA VAL A 189 6.92 3.82 -14.27
C VAL A 189 6.92 4.15 -15.77
N LYS A 190 6.42 3.25 -16.63
CA LYS A 190 6.31 3.50 -18.08
C LYS A 190 5.25 4.55 -18.43
N ASP A 191 4.30 4.81 -17.54
CA ASP A 191 3.18 5.72 -17.79
C ASP A 191 3.51 7.19 -17.48
N ILE A 192 4.70 7.49 -16.93
CA ILE A 192 5.03 8.80 -16.34
C ILE A 192 6.34 9.42 -16.82
#